data_AF-A0A2S7DV87-F1
#
_entry.id   AF-A0A2S7DV87-F1
#
_cell.length_a   1.000
_cell.length_b   1.000
_cell.length_c   1.000
_cell.angle_alpha   90.00
_cell.angle_beta   90.00
_cell.angle_gamma   90.00
#
_symmetry.space_group_name_H-M   'P 1'
#
loop_
_entity.id
_entity.type
_entity.pdbx_description
1 polymer ?
#
loop_
_entity_poly.entity_id
_entity_poly.type
_entity_poly.pdbx_seq_one_letter_code
_entity_poly.pdbx_strand_id
1 'polypeptide(L)'
;MTMHGWVIVGGLVMAAVLIGCSNKDTMRWKEQVWLSDGRRIDVDRYSVALKSGFPNTNDGPPIYQEITYLPLGVHWSTKDADMEGSSSLRSFDIIHGDAYLVVYADTDAKEFCVGKPSGSLLINVYRWHKGVMQKIDQQEAPISRMRINLSGTGNWGFRHADRPITYLS
;
A
#
# COMPACT_ATOMS: atom_id res chain seq x y z
N MET A 1 -20.56 -9.43 -68.27
CA MET A 1 -21.81 -9.54 -67.49
C MET A 1 -21.74 -10.89 -66.81
N THR A 2 -21.64 -11.08 -65.49
CA THR A 2 -22.01 -10.28 -64.32
C THR A 2 -21.18 -10.77 -63.12
N MET A 3 -20.86 -9.86 -62.19
CA MET A 3 -20.22 -10.13 -60.88
C MET A 3 -21.07 -11.06 -59.99
N HIS A 4 -20.48 -11.48 -58.86
CA HIS A 4 -20.99 -11.64 -57.47
C HIS A 4 -20.23 -12.83 -56.85
N GLY A 5 -19.19 -12.68 -56.02
CA GLY A 5 -19.11 -11.82 -54.84
C GLY A 5 -19.45 -12.66 -53.60
N TRP A 6 -18.54 -13.54 -53.15
CA TRP A 6 -18.69 -14.28 -51.89
C TRP A 6 -17.55 -13.94 -50.93
N VAL A 7 -17.82 -12.82 -50.27
CA VAL A 7 -17.46 -12.38 -48.92
C VAL A 7 -16.58 -13.34 -48.09
N ILE A 8 -15.41 -12.81 -47.77
CA ILE A 8 -14.55 -13.17 -46.65
C ILE A 8 -15.38 -13.06 -45.35
N VAL A 9 -15.87 -14.18 -44.82
CA VAL A 9 -16.45 -14.26 -43.47
C VAL A 9 -15.66 -15.30 -42.68
N GLY A 10 -14.41 -14.97 -42.37
CA GLY A 10 -13.48 -15.89 -41.71
C GLY A 10 -12.69 -15.25 -40.56
N GLY A 11 -13.11 -14.10 -40.04
CA GLY A 11 -12.38 -13.45 -38.97
C GLY A 11 -13.14 -12.32 -38.33
N LEU A 12 -13.98 -12.60 -37.33
CA LEU A 12 -14.45 -11.61 -36.34
C LEU A 12 -15.36 -12.21 -35.23
N VAL A 13 -15.13 -13.45 -34.76
CA VAL A 13 -15.98 -14.03 -33.67
C VAL A 13 -15.20 -14.55 -32.45
N MET A 14 -13.86 -14.52 -32.42
CA MET A 14 -13.07 -15.06 -31.28
C MET A 14 -12.28 -14.03 -30.47
N ALA A 15 -12.55 -12.74 -30.67
CA ALA A 15 -11.98 -11.67 -29.83
C ALA A 15 -13.04 -11.05 -28.90
N ALA A 16 -14.07 -11.82 -28.53
CA ALA A 16 -14.93 -11.48 -27.42
C ALA A 16 -14.13 -11.62 -26.12
N VAL A 17 -13.38 -10.55 -25.81
CA VAL A 17 -13.24 -9.97 -24.48
C VAL A 17 -13.17 -10.98 -23.33
N LEU A 18 -11.99 -11.57 -23.13
CA LEU A 18 -11.51 -11.94 -21.80
C LEU A 18 -11.27 -10.66 -20.96
N ILE A 19 -12.28 -9.80 -20.82
CA ILE A 19 -12.37 -8.84 -19.72
C ILE A 19 -12.75 -9.70 -18.52
N GLY A 20 -11.79 -10.51 -18.05
CA GLY A 20 -11.92 -11.23 -16.81
C GLY A 20 -12.25 -10.21 -15.73
N CYS A 21 -13.33 -10.45 -14.99
CA CYS A 21 -13.66 -9.66 -13.82
C CYS A 21 -12.47 -9.75 -12.85
N SER A 22 -11.63 -8.70 -12.81
CA SER A 22 -10.56 -8.63 -11.83
C SER A 22 -11.18 -8.60 -10.45
N ASN A 23 -10.83 -9.57 -9.61
CA ASN A 23 -11.20 -9.63 -8.19
C ASN A 23 -10.32 -8.70 -7.33
N LYS A 24 -9.58 -7.78 -7.95
CA LYS A 24 -8.73 -6.79 -7.29
C LYS A 24 -9.21 -5.39 -7.61
N ASP A 25 -9.13 -4.53 -6.60
CA ASP A 25 -9.27 -3.10 -6.73
C ASP A 25 -7.93 -2.42 -6.44
N THR A 26 -7.72 -1.27 -7.06
CA THR A 26 -6.50 -0.48 -6.92
C THR A 26 -6.84 0.95 -6.55
N MET A 27 -5.93 1.59 -5.82
CA MET A 27 -6.08 2.98 -5.38
C MET A 27 -4.73 3.67 -5.43
N ARG A 28 -4.68 4.87 -6.02
CA ARG A 28 -3.54 5.79 -5.99
C ARG A 28 -3.98 7.11 -5.39
N TRP A 29 -3.19 7.66 -4.49
CA TRP A 29 -3.47 8.95 -3.89
C TRP A 29 -2.17 9.63 -3.46
N LYS A 30 -2.24 10.95 -3.27
CA LYS A 30 -1.22 11.70 -2.56
C LYS A 30 -1.62 11.83 -1.11
N GLU A 31 -0.70 11.52 -0.22
CA GLU A 31 -0.93 11.59 1.21
C GLU A 31 -0.11 12.71 1.83
N GLN A 32 -0.78 13.57 2.58
CA GLN A 32 -0.14 14.65 3.32
C GLN A 32 0.45 14.09 4.62
N VAL A 33 1.76 14.23 4.76
CA VAL A 33 2.52 13.76 5.92
C VAL A 33 3.08 14.96 6.67
N TRP A 34 2.81 15.00 7.98
CA TRP A 34 3.40 15.98 8.90
C TRP A 34 4.67 15.40 9.51
N LEU A 35 5.81 15.98 9.17
CA LEU A 35 7.13 15.59 9.64
C LEU A 35 7.37 16.06 11.08
N SER A 36 8.34 15.45 11.77
CA SER A 36 8.65 15.82 13.16
C SER A 36 9.19 17.25 13.32
N ASP A 37 9.75 17.82 12.25
CA ASP A 37 10.20 19.22 12.21
C ASP A 37 9.07 20.24 11.91
N GLY A 38 7.82 19.76 11.79
CA GLY A 38 6.65 20.59 11.55
C GLY A 38 6.36 20.90 10.07
N ARG A 39 7.24 20.47 9.14
CA ARG A 39 6.96 20.58 7.71
C ARG A 39 5.87 19.60 7.30
N ARG A 40 5.12 19.99 6.26
CA ARG A 40 4.15 19.14 5.59
C ARG A 40 4.65 18.81 4.19
N ILE A 41 4.62 17.53 3.83
CA ILE A 41 4.98 17.03 2.51
C ILE A 41 3.85 16.18 1.93
N ASP A 42 3.90 15.94 0.63
CA ASP A 42 3.06 14.94 -0.03
C ASP A 42 3.92 13.73 -0.40
N VAL A 43 3.44 12.53 -0.10
CA VAL A 43 4.01 11.26 -0.57
C VAL A 43 3.01 10.58 -1.51
N ASP A 44 3.53 9.91 -2.53
CA ASP A 44 2.69 9.12 -3.44
C ASP A 44 2.42 7.75 -2.82
N ARG A 45 1.16 7.34 -2.81
CA ARG A 45 0.72 6.05 -2.27
C ARG A 45 0.01 5.24 -3.34
N TYR A 46 0.24 3.94 -3.31
CA TYR A 46 -0.48 2.97 -4.12
C TYR A 46 -0.84 1.75 -3.28
N SER A 47 -2.04 1.22 -3.48
CA SER A 47 -2.49 0.02 -2.78
C SER A 47 -3.39 -0.83 -3.67
N VAL A 48 -3.38 -2.13 -3.42
CA VAL A 48 -4.27 -3.11 -4.05
C VAL A 48 -5.00 -3.87 -2.94
N ALA A 49 -6.32 -4.04 -3.11
CA ALA A 49 -7.15 -4.86 -2.23
C ALA A 49 -7.92 -5.90 -3.05
N LEU A 50 -8.33 -6.99 -2.39
CA LEU A 50 -9.31 -7.89 -2.99
C LEU A 50 -10.68 -7.23 -3.02
N LYS A 51 -11.52 -7.57 -3.99
CA LYS A 51 -12.95 -7.29 -3.97
C LYS A 51 -13.61 -8.40 -3.16
N SER A 52 -13.96 -8.14 -1.90
CA SER A 52 -14.68 -9.10 -1.06
C SER A 52 -15.93 -8.44 -0.50
N GLY A 53 -17.08 -8.93 -0.98
CA GLY A 53 -18.42 -8.41 -0.72
C GLY A 53 -19.15 -9.03 0.47
N PHE A 54 -18.51 -9.83 1.33
CA PHE A 54 -19.26 -10.67 2.26
C PHE A 54 -19.23 -10.17 3.73
N PRO A 55 -20.39 -9.99 4.39
CA PRO A 55 -21.74 -9.94 3.82
C PRO A 55 -22.15 -8.56 3.29
N ASN A 56 -21.43 -7.47 3.62
CA ASN A 56 -21.79 -6.08 3.26
C ASN A 56 -20.59 -5.11 3.14
N THR A 57 -19.36 -5.59 2.98
CA THR A 57 -18.19 -4.71 2.77
C THR A 57 -17.96 -4.47 1.28
N ASN A 58 -17.71 -3.23 0.85
CA ASN A 58 -17.37 -2.96 -0.55
C ASN A 58 -15.92 -3.34 -0.90
N ASP A 59 -15.05 -3.46 0.11
CA ASP A 59 -13.62 -3.70 -0.05
C ASP A 59 -13.20 -4.93 0.77
N GLY A 60 -12.40 -5.81 0.15
CA GLY A 60 -11.71 -6.90 0.82
C GLY A 60 -10.36 -6.47 1.41
N PRO A 61 -9.61 -7.40 2.01
CA PRO A 61 -8.35 -7.07 2.66
C PRO A 61 -7.35 -6.49 1.64
N PRO A 62 -6.57 -5.46 2.01
CA PRO A 62 -5.44 -5.01 1.21
C PRO A 62 -4.41 -6.15 1.09
N ILE A 63 -3.83 -6.29 -0.09
CA ILE A 63 -2.85 -7.35 -0.44
C ILE A 63 -1.55 -6.77 -0.99
N TYR A 64 -1.48 -5.46 -1.18
CA TYR A 64 -0.29 -4.75 -1.63
C TYR A 64 -0.33 -3.30 -1.18
N GLN A 65 0.81 -2.78 -0.78
CA GLN A 65 0.99 -1.35 -0.51
C GLN A 65 2.35 -0.88 -1.01
N GLU A 66 2.37 0.38 -1.40
CA GLU A 66 3.55 1.10 -1.87
C GLU A 66 3.51 2.55 -1.36
N ILE A 67 4.68 3.08 -1.07
CA ILE A 67 4.94 4.51 -0.83
C ILE A 67 6.15 4.95 -1.63
N THR A 68 6.05 6.12 -2.26
CA THR A 68 7.13 6.74 -3.02
C THR A 68 7.29 8.20 -2.58
N TYR A 69 8.53 8.63 -2.40
CA TYR A 69 8.91 10.03 -2.21
C TYR A 69 10.20 10.34 -2.98
N LEU A 70 10.01 10.82 -4.21
CA LEU A 70 11.07 11.03 -5.19
C LEU A 70 12.23 11.94 -4.73
N PRO A 71 12.01 13.04 -3.97
CA PRO A 71 13.10 13.94 -3.59
C PRO A 71 14.24 13.28 -2.81
N LEU A 72 13.98 12.15 -2.14
CA LEU A 72 14.99 11.37 -1.41
C LEU A 72 15.18 9.96 -1.98
N GLY A 73 14.64 9.68 -3.17
CA GLY A 73 14.71 8.35 -3.79
C GLY A 73 13.99 7.27 -3.00
N VAL A 74 12.98 7.64 -2.21
CA VAL A 74 12.21 6.67 -1.43
C VAL A 74 11.28 5.91 -2.37
N HIS A 75 11.40 4.60 -2.34
CA HIS A 75 10.42 3.67 -2.84
C HIS A 75 10.40 2.46 -1.91
N TRP A 76 9.23 2.12 -1.42
CA TRP A 76 9.00 0.93 -0.62
C TRP A 76 7.72 0.27 -1.09
N SER A 77 7.74 -1.05 -1.19
CA SER A 77 6.54 -1.84 -1.40
C SER A 77 6.57 -3.13 -0.59
N THR A 78 5.39 -3.71 -0.34
CA THR A 78 5.32 -5.03 0.33
C THR A 78 6.11 -6.09 -0.43
N LYS A 79 6.21 -5.98 -1.75
CA LYS A 79 6.99 -6.90 -2.58
C LYS A 79 8.50 -6.70 -2.41
N ASP A 80 9.00 -5.48 -2.45
CA ASP A 80 10.45 -5.21 -2.34
C ASP A 80 10.97 -5.46 -0.92
N ALA A 81 10.07 -5.39 0.05
CA ALA A 81 10.33 -5.69 1.45
C ALA A 81 10.20 -7.17 1.81
N ASP A 82 9.86 -8.04 0.85
CA ASP A 82 9.58 -9.48 1.04
C ASP A 82 8.55 -9.74 2.14
N MET A 83 7.46 -8.94 2.12
CA MET A 83 6.40 -9.00 3.11
C MET A 83 5.16 -9.68 2.56
N GLU A 84 4.58 -10.59 3.35
CA GLU A 84 3.33 -11.25 2.98
C GLU A 84 2.12 -10.32 3.16
N GLY A 85 1.23 -10.29 2.16
CA GLY A 85 -0.04 -9.57 2.22
C GLY A 85 0.11 -8.04 2.26
N SER A 86 -0.65 -7.38 3.15
CA SER A 86 -0.53 -5.95 3.38
C SER A 86 0.09 -5.64 4.74
N SER A 87 1.26 -5.01 4.72
CA SER A 87 1.74 -4.30 5.90
C SER A 87 1.13 -2.90 5.95
N SER A 88 0.68 -2.49 7.14
CA SER A 88 0.22 -1.12 7.35
C SER A 88 1.44 -0.21 7.53
N LEU A 89 1.59 0.74 6.61
CA LEU A 89 2.48 1.87 6.81
C LEU A 89 1.97 2.74 7.97
N ARG A 90 2.84 3.14 8.88
CA ARG A 90 2.46 3.85 10.12
C ARG A 90 3.05 5.24 10.23
N SER A 91 4.35 5.36 9.95
CA SER A 91 5.06 6.62 10.11
C SER A 91 6.05 6.81 8.99
N PHE A 92 6.11 8.03 8.47
CA PHE A 92 7.16 8.49 7.57
C PHE A 92 7.74 9.80 8.09
N ASP A 93 9.07 9.89 8.15
CA ASP A 93 9.75 11.09 8.62
C ASP A 93 11.06 11.33 7.88
N ILE A 94 11.56 12.56 7.93
CA ILE A 94 12.85 12.96 7.35
C ILE A 94 13.68 13.60 8.46
N ILE A 95 14.75 12.92 8.86
CA ILE A 95 15.58 13.33 10.00
C ILE A 95 17.03 13.42 9.52
N HIS A 96 17.61 14.62 9.64
CA HIS A 96 18.97 14.92 9.18
C HIS A 96 19.26 14.55 7.72
N GLY A 97 18.24 14.63 6.85
CA GLY A 97 18.36 14.34 5.41
C GLY A 97 18.08 12.89 5.01
N ASP A 98 17.96 11.98 5.98
CA ASP A 98 17.57 10.59 5.73
C ASP A 98 16.06 10.43 5.91
N ALA A 99 15.43 9.63 5.04
CA ALA A 99 14.03 9.27 5.18
C ALA A 99 13.89 7.99 6.00
N TYR A 100 12.87 7.94 6.86
CA TYR A 100 12.56 6.80 7.70
C TYR A 100 11.11 6.38 7.47
N LEU A 101 10.88 5.08 7.33
CA LEU A 101 9.55 4.49 7.23
C LEU A 101 9.38 3.43 8.32
N VAL A 102 8.29 3.51 9.06
CA VAL A 102 7.85 2.47 10.00
C VAL A 102 6.62 1.78 9.43
N VAL A 103 6.70 0.46 9.37
CA VAL A 103 5.59 -0.42 8.99
C VAL A 103 5.41 -1.52 10.04
N TYR A 104 4.24 -2.14 10.13
CA TYR A 104 4.11 -3.33 10.96
C TYR A 104 4.94 -4.49 10.43
N ALA A 105 5.51 -5.30 11.31
CA ALA A 105 6.06 -6.58 10.91
C ALA A 105 4.92 -7.56 10.58
N ASP A 106 5.17 -8.48 9.66
CA ASP A 106 4.29 -9.58 9.24
C ASP A 106 4.52 -10.88 10.03
N THR A 107 5.35 -10.82 11.08
CA THR A 107 5.63 -11.96 11.96
C THR A 107 4.55 -12.14 13.02
N ASP A 108 4.26 -13.38 13.40
CA ASP A 108 3.38 -13.67 14.53
C ASP A 108 3.91 -13.04 15.82
N ALA A 109 3.00 -12.46 16.62
CA ALA A 109 3.38 -11.74 17.82
C ALA A 109 4.04 -12.64 18.88
N LYS A 110 3.64 -13.92 18.99
CA LYS A 110 4.23 -14.86 19.95
C LYS A 110 5.65 -15.19 19.52
N GLU A 111 5.85 -15.49 18.24
CA GLU A 111 7.18 -15.77 17.69
C GLU A 111 8.10 -14.58 17.84
N PHE A 112 7.61 -13.38 17.54
CA PHE A 112 8.37 -12.15 17.74
C PHE A 112 8.79 -11.95 19.19
N CYS A 113 7.94 -12.25 20.18
CA CYS A 113 8.28 -12.03 21.59
C CYS A 113 9.42 -12.93 22.10
N VAL A 114 9.68 -14.08 21.46
CA VAL A 114 10.70 -15.02 21.94
C VAL A 114 12.10 -14.41 21.80
N GLY A 115 12.78 -14.22 22.93
CA GLY A 115 14.16 -13.72 22.99
C GLY A 115 14.32 -12.22 22.71
N LYS A 116 13.23 -11.46 22.60
CA LYS A 116 13.31 -10.00 22.42
C LYS A 116 13.43 -9.27 23.76
N PRO A 117 14.23 -8.18 23.81
CA PRO A 117 14.25 -7.29 24.96
C PRO A 117 12.87 -6.70 25.24
N SER A 118 12.58 -6.45 26.53
CA SER A 118 11.39 -5.69 26.93
C SER A 118 11.35 -4.32 26.24
N GLY A 119 10.17 -3.92 25.75
CA GLY A 119 9.99 -2.68 25.00
C GLY A 119 10.23 -2.80 23.49
N SER A 120 10.60 -3.98 22.98
CA SER A 120 10.68 -4.22 21.53
C SER A 120 9.31 -4.11 20.87
N LEU A 121 9.23 -3.36 19.78
CA LEU A 121 8.02 -3.16 18.99
C LEU A 121 7.97 -4.12 17.80
N LEU A 122 6.78 -4.68 17.53
CA LEU A 122 6.50 -5.54 16.36
C LEU A 122 6.38 -4.70 15.07
N ILE A 123 7.49 -4.12 14.65
CA ILE A 123 7.60 -3.21 13.50
C ILE A 123 8.86 -3.49 12.71
N ASN A 124 8.84 -3.14 11.43
CA ASN A 124 10.03 -3.00 10.61
C ASN A 124 10.32 -1.51 10.41
N VAL A 125 11.60 -1.14 10.51
CA VAL A 125 12.07 0.22 10.23
C VAL A 125 12.98 0.21 9.01
N TYR A 126 12.67 1.06 8.05
CA TYR A 126 13.46 1.25 6.85
C TYR A 126 14.03 2.67 6.82
N ARG A 127 15.30 2.80 6.47
CA ARG A 127 16.00 4.07 6.27
C ARG A 127 16.41 4.19 4.81
N TRP A 128 16.23 5.37 4.22
CA TRP A 128 16.88 5.76 2.98
C TRP A 128 17.99 6.73 3.29
N HIS A 129 19.22 6.30 3.05
CA HIS A 129 20.40 7.15 3.07
C HIS A 129 20.94 7.27 1.65
N LYS A 130 20.99 8.50 1.11
CA LYS A 130 21.42 8.77 -0.28
C LYS A 130 20.65 7.93 -1.32
N GLY A 131 19.34 7.76 -1.11
CA GLY A 131 18.46 7.01 -2.01
C GLY A 131 18.51 5.48 -1.88
N VAL A 132 19.33 4.94 -0.98
CA VAL A 132 19.45 3.48 -0.78
C VAL A 132 18.62 3.04 0.42
N MET A 133 17.66 2.14 0.19
CA MET A 133 16.85 1.53 1.25
C MET A 133 17.68 0.56 2.09
N GLN A 134 17.54 0.66 3.40
CA GLN A 134 18.15 -0.23 4.38
C GLN A 134 17.13 -0.56 5.46
N LYS A 135 16.86 -1.84 5.71
CA LYS A 135 16.16 -2.27 6.92
C LYS A 135 17.15 -2.15 8.10
N ILE A 136 16.76 -1.43 9.15
CA ILE A 136 17.62 -1.17 10.31
C ILE A 136 16.98 -1.70 11.59
N ASP A 137 17.79 -1.89 12.64
CA ASP A 137 17.27 -2.23 13.95
C ASP A 137 16.47 -1.04 14.52
N GLN A 138 15.37 -1.35 15.21
CA GLN A 138 14.51 -0.33 15.80
C GLN A 138 15.23 0.53 16.86
N GLN A 139 16.28 0.01 17.50
CA GLN A 139 17.10 0.74 18.48
C GLN A 139 18.03 1.77 17.82
N GLU A 140 18.37 1.59 16.55
CA GLU A 140 19.18 2.54 15.77
C GLU A 140 18.32 3.65 15.16
N ALA A 141 17.00 3.48 15.16
CA ALA A 141 16.06 4.40 14.56
C ALA A 141 15.57 5.46 15.57
N PRO A 142 15.33 6.71 15.11
CA PRO A 142 14.82 7.79 15.96
C PRO A 142 13.29 7.67 16.23
N ILE A 143 12.81 6.48 16.60
CA ILE A 143 11.38 6.14 16.70
C ILE A 143 10.64 7.06 17.67
N SER A 144 11.28 7.49 18.75
CA SER A 144 10.68 8.41 19.73
C SER A 144 10.30 9.78 19.16
N ARG A 145 10.88 10.17 18.02
CA ARG A 145 10.53 11.40 17.28
C ARG A 145 9.46 11.17 16.22
N MET A 146 9.32 9.93 15.75
CA MET A 146 8.44 9.56 14.66
C MET A 146 7.00 9.43 15.15
N ARG A 147 6.09 10.24 14.59
CA ARG A 147 4.66 10.21 14.90
C ARG A 147 3.92 9.30 13.93
N ILE A 148 2.81 8.72 14.37
CA ILE A 148 1.87 8.08 13.45
C ILE A 148 1.25 9.19 12.60
N ASN A 149 1.60 9.20 11.32
CA ASN A 149 1.23 10.25 10.37
C ASN A 149 0.88 9.69 8.99
N LEU A 150 0.76 8.38 8.86
CA LEU A 150 0.22 7.69 7.69
C LEU A 150 -1.10 6.99 8.05
N SER A 151 -2.04 7.00 7.12
CA SER A 151 -3.36 6.38 7.21
C SER A 151 -3.31 4.84 7.22
N GLY A 152 -2.18 4.25 6.84
CA GLY A 152 -2.04 2.81 6.63
C GLY A 152 -3.01 2.29 5.57
N THR A 153 -3.92 1.41 5.98
CA THR A 153 -5.01 0.87 5.17
C THR A 153 -6.32 1.67 5.24
N GLY A 154 -6.39 2.69 6.11
CA GLY A 154 -7.64 3.39 6.42
C GLY A 154 -8.32 4.06 5.21
N ASN A 155 -7.55 4.44 4.18
CA ASN A 155 -8.10 5.05 2.97
C ASN A 155 -9.05 4.15 2.19
N TRP A 156 -8.95 2.83 2.33
CA TRP A 156 -9.92 1.91 1.74
C TRP A 156 -11.34 2.12 2.30
N GLY A 157 -11.46 2.42 3.60
CA GLY A 157 -12.75 2.73 4.22
C GLY A 157 -13.38 4.06 3.78
N PHE A 158 -12.55 5.02 3.33
CA PHE A 158 -13.03 6.34 2.87
C PHE A 158 -13.33 6.40 1.37
N ARG A 159 -12.94 5.38 0.60
CA ARG A 159 -13.11 5.34 -0.86
C ARG A 159 -14.57 5.41 -1.31
N HIS A 160 -15.50 4.97 -0.46
CA HIS A 160 -16.95 4.98 -0.71
C HIS A 160 -17.70 5.94 0.21
N ALA A 161 -17.03 6.91 0.83
CA ALA A 161 -17.68 7.88 1.74
C ALA A 161 -18.73 8.77 1.04
N ASP A 162 -18.72 8.80 -0.29
CA ASP A 162 -19.70 9.44 -1.16
C ASP A 162 -20.98 8.61 -1.37
N ARG A 163 -20.99 7.32 -0.99
CA ARG A 163 -22.15 6.45 -1.12
C ARG A 163 -22.99 6.47 0.15
N PRO A 164 -24.32 6.69 0.07
CA PRO A 164 -25.19 6.59 1.23
C PRO A 164 -25.15 5.15 1.78
N ILE A 165 -24.65 5.00 3.00
CA ILE A 165 -24.71 3.74 3.74
C ILE A 165 -26.08 3.69 4.42
N THR A 166 -27.02 2.93 3.85
CA THR A 166 -28.28 2.65 4.52
C THR A 166 -28.01 1.65 5.64
N TYR A 167 -27.95 2.13 6.88
CA TYR A 167 -28.00 1.24 8.03
C TYR A 167 -29.40 0.62 8.07
N LEU A 168 -29.50 -0.70 7.90
CA LEU A 168 -30.70 -1.43 8.25
C LEU A 168 -30.77 -1.47 9.79
N SER A 169 -31.64 -0.63 10.35
CA SER A 169 -32.04 -0.63 11.76
C SER A 169 -32.99 -1.77 12.06
#